data_AF-A0A9E6CD04-F1
#
_entry.id   AF-A0A9E6CD04-F1
#
_cell.length_a   1.000
_cell.length_b   1.000
_cell.length_c   1.000
_cell.angle_alpha   90.00
_cell.angle_beta   90.00
_cell.angle_gamma   90.00
#
_symmetry.space_group_name_H-M   'P 1'
#
loop_
_entity.id
_entity.type
_entity.pdbx_description
1 polymer ?
#
loop_
_entity_poly.entity_id
_entity_poly.type
_entity_poly.pdbx_seq_one_letter_code
_entity_poly.pdbx_strand_id
1 'polypeptide(L)'
;MKKILFKFGLSLNWIFAVLLIFSDLSVFVSPDIIPYVALLGLFFPFLVLINLLFLFFKIFSGSKYFLISLFALLLSYNRIKDSYAFGNKKVVKALINPVKVMSYNVRLFDLYNWTGNNCGDSIVNLIKKENPDILCLQEFYSSDKKNYREVIIKSLG
;
A
#
# COMPACT_ATOMS: atom_id res chain seq x y z
N MET A 1 -37.97 -17.50 6.67
CA MET A 1 -36.63 -17.02 7.13
C MET A 1 -35.48 -17.48 6.22
N LYS A 2 -35.25 -18.79 5.98
CA LYS A 2 -34.11 -19.27 5.15
C LYS A 2 -34.05 -18.67 3.72
N LYS A 3 -35.18 -18.52 3.02
CA LYS A 3 -35.24 -17.86 1.69
C LYS A 3 -34.84 -16.38 1.72
N ILE A 4 -35.14 -15.66 2.81
CA ILE A 4 -34.81 -14.24 2.96
C ILE A 4 -33.31 -14.09 3.20
N LEU A 5 -32.74 -14.86 4.14
CA LEU A 5 -31.29 -14.91 4.37
C LEU A 5 -30.52 -15.28 3.10
N PHE A 6 -31.03 -16.23 2.32
CA PHE A 6 -30.42 -16.62 1.06
C PHE A 6 -30.39 -15.48 0.03
N LYS A 7 -31.54 -14.82 -0.19
CA LYS A 7 -31.64 -13.67 -1.10
C LYS A 7 -30.73 -12.54 -0.65
N PHE A 8 -30.72 -12.23 0.65
CA PHE A 8 -29.87 -11.21 1.24
C PHE A 8 -28.38 -11.49 1.02
N GLY A 9 -27.93 -12.72 1.30
CA GLY A 9 -26.53 -13.12 1.07
C GLY A 9 -26.14 -13.13 -0.41
N LEU A 10 -27.09 -13.41 -1.31
CA LEU A 10 -26.86 -13.31 -2.75
C LEU A 10 -26.72 -11.84 -3.20
N SER A 11 -27.57 -10.95 -2.69
CA SER A 11 -27.47 -9.50 -2.97
C SER A 11 -26.13 -8.95 -2.48
N LEU A 12 -25.69 -9.32 -1.27
CA LEU A 12 -24.38 -8.91 -0.76
C LEU A 12 -23.23 -9.41 -1.64
N ASN A 13 -23.28 -10.67 -2.10
CA ASN A 13 -22.25 -11.20 -2.98
C ASN A 13 -22.12 -10.36 -4.27
N TRP A 14 -23.25 -10.03 -4.91
CA TRP A 14 -23.26 -9.13 -6.07
C TRP A 14 -22.68 -7.74 -5.77
N ILE A 15 -23.08 -7.13 -4.65
CA ILE A 15 -22.59 -5.81 -4.24
C ILE A 15 -21.06 -5.85 -4.10
N PHE A 16 -20.51 -6.82 -3.37
CA PHE A 16 -19.06 -6.92 -3.15
C PHE A 16 -18.28 -7.30 -4.41
N ALA A 17 -18.86 -8.10 -5.31
CA ALA A 17 -18.25 -8.41 -6.60
C ALA A 17 -18.16 -7.17 -7.50
N VAL A 18 -19.24 -6.39 -7.57
CA VAL A 18 -19.28 -5.13 -8.33
C VAL A 18 -18.30 -4.11 -7.72
N LEU A 19 -18.29 -3.94 -6.40
CA LEU A 19 -17.34 -3.06 -5.72
C LEU A 19 -15.89 -3.46 -5.98
N LEU A 20 -15.57 -4.77 -6.04
CA LEU A 20 -14.23 -5.24 -6.37
C LEU A 20 -13.82 -4.83 -7.79
N ILE A 21 -14.71 -4.97 -8.78
CA ILE A 21 -14.43 -4.58 -10.17
C ILE A 21 -14.25 -3.06 -10.29
N PHE A 22 -15.11 -2.27 -9.66
CA PHE A 22 -14.94 -0.80 -9.67
C PHE A 22 -13.70 -0.36 -8.90
N SER A 23 -13.36 -1.06 -7.82
CA SER A 23 -12.11 -0.85 -7.11
C SER A 23 -10.95 -1.12 -8.05
N ASP A 24 -10.93 -2.23 -8.78
CA ASP A 24 -9.91 -2.58 -9.78
C ASP A 24 -9.72 -1.48 -10.84
N LEU A 25 -10.83 -0.96 -11.38
CA LEU A 25 -10.84 0.11 -12.38
C LEU A 25 -10.40 1.48 -11.82
N SER A 26 -10.31 1.65 -10.50
CA SER A 26 -9.93 2.93 -9.89
C SER A 26 -8.56 3.43 -10.33
N VAL A 27 -7.65 2.54 -10.76
CA VAL A 27 -6.29 2.90 -11.21
C VAL A 27 -6.33 3.79 -12.45
N PHE A 28 -7.40 3.70 -13.25
CA PHE A 28 -7.54 4.47 -14.49
C PHE A 28 -8.20 5.84 -14.28
N VAL A 29 -8.60 6.18 -13.05
CA VAL A 29 -9.29 7.43 -12.73
C VAL A 29 -8.39 8.29 -11.86
N SER A 30 -8.08 9.50 -12.32
CA SER A 30 -7.29 10.44 -11.52
C SER A 30 -8.05 10.84 -10.24
N PRO A 31 -7.40 10.79 -9.05
CA PRO A 31 -8.00 11.26 -7.81
C PRO A 31 -8.38 12.75 -7.84
N ASP A 32 -7.74 13.54 -8.70
CA ASP A 32 -8.03 14.98 -8.85
C ASP A 32 -9.43 15.22 -9.45
N ILE A 33 -9.94 14.27 -10.24
CA ILE A 33 -11.25 14.38 -10.89
C ILE A 33 -12.34 13.83 -9.95
N ILE A 34 -12.12 12.62 -9.41
CA ILE A 34 -13.10 11.95 -8.53
C ILE A 34 -12.37 11.33 -7.32
N PRO A 35 -12.20 12.07 -6.22
CA PRO A 35 -11.47 11.61 -5.04
C PRO A 35 -12.06 10.33 -4.42
N TYR A 36 -13.39 10.19 -4.47
CA TYR A 36 -14.10 9.03 -3.92
C TYR A 36 -13.78 7.71 -4.63
N VAL A 37 -13.38 7.74 -5.91
CA VAL A 37 -12.96 6.53 -6.64
C VAL A 37 -11.61 6.05 -6.15
N ALA A 38 -10.69 6.97 -5.80
CA ALA A 38 -9.42 6.60 -5.20
C ALA A 38 -9.59 5.94 -3.83
N LEU A 39 -10.56 6.42 -3.03
CA LEU A 39 -10.92 5.77 -1.76
C LEU A 39 -11.40 4.33 -1.98
N LEU A 40 -12.18 4.06 -3.03
CA LEU A 40 -12.58 2.69 -3.37
C LEU A 40 -11.37 1.81 -3.75
N GLY A 41 -10.38 2.38 -4.43
CA GLY A 41 -9.11 1.71 -4.74
C GLY A 41 -8.31 1.33 -3.50
N LEU A 42 -8.36 2.14 -2.44
CA LEU A 42 -7.74 1.85 -1.14
C LEU A 42 -8.33 0.60 -0.48
N PHE A 43 -9.64 0.36 -0.66
CA PHE A 43 -10.32 -0.82 -0.11
C PHE A 43 -10.11 -2.10 -0.91
N PHE A 44 -9.40 -2.07 -2.04
CA PHE A 44 -9.16 -3.21 -2.93
C PHE A 44 -8.76 -4.52 -2.20
N PRO A 45 -7.70 -4.55 -1.35
CA PRO A 45 -7.29 -5.81 -0.70
C PRO A 45 -8.36 -6.37 0.24
N PHE A 46 -9.17 -5.52 0.88
CA PHE A 46 -10.28 -5.96 1.73
C PHE A 46 -11.43 -6.52 0.89
N LEU A 47 -11.73 -5.91 -0.27
CA LEU A 47 -12.75 -6.40 -1.20
C LEU A 47 -12.35 -7.75 -1.82
N VAL A 48 -11.07 -7.96 -2.11
CA VAL A 48 -10.53 -9.27 -2.53
C VAL A 48 -10.79 -10.32 -1.44
N LEU A 49 -10.45 -10.01 -0.18
CA LEU A 49 -10.68 -10.93 0.94
C LEU A 49 -12.15 -11.28 1.12
N ILE A 50 -13.05 -10.28 1.06
CA ILE A 50 -14.50 -10.51 1.17
C ILE A 50 -15.01 -11.40 0.03
N ASN A 51 -14.55 -11.18 -1.21
CA ASN A 51 -14.93 -12.02 -2.35
C ASN A 51 -14.37 -13.44 -2.24
N LEU A 52 -13.17 -13.62 -1.69
CA LEU A 52 -12.65 -14.97 -1.37
C LEU A 52 -13.53 -15.67 -0.32
N LEU A 53 -13.98 -14.97 0.71
CA LEU A 53 -14.91 -15.53 1.70
C LEU A 53 -16.24 -15.94 1.07
N PHE A 54 -16.83 -15.10 0.20
CA PHE A 54 -18.04 -15.48 -0.54
C PHE A 54 -17.82 -16.66 -1.49
N LEU A 55 -16.68 -16.70 -2.19
CA LEU A 55 -16.29 -17.79 -3.07
C LEU A 55 -16.29 -19.12 -2.29
N PHE A 56 -15.49 -19.21 -1.24
CA PHE A 56 -15.36 -20.43 -0.45
C PHE A 56 -16.67 -20.81 0.23
N PHE A 57 -17.36 -19.85 0.86
CA PHE A 57 -18.65 -20.09 1.50
C PHE A 57 -19.67 -20.70 0.51
N LYS A 58 -19.75 -20.17 -0.72
CA LYS A 58 -20.69 -20.67 -1.73
C LYS A 58 -20.26 -21.99 -2.37
N ILE A 59 -18.95 -22.26 -2.50
CA ILE A 59 -18.43 -23.56 -2.90
C ILE A 59 -18.84 -24.64 -1.88
N PHE A 60 -18.58 -24.41 -0.58
CA PHE A 60 -18.95 -25.38 0.47
C PHE A 60 -20.47 -25.52 0.64
N SER A 61 -21.24 -24.50 0.27
CA SER A 61 -22.70 -24.58 0.22
C SER A 61 -23.25 -25.31 -1.02
N GLY A 62 -22.39 -25.80 -1.93
CA GLY A 62 -22.80 -26.46 -3.18
C GLY A 62 -23.54 -25.54 -4.17
N SER A 63 -23.27 -24.23 -4.09
CA SER A 63 -24.13 -23.21 -4.69
C SER A 63 -23.46 -22.53 -5.89
N LYS A 64 -24.05 -22.60 -7.08
CA LYS A 64 -23.52 -21.99 -8.32
C LYS A 64 -23.22 -20.49 -8.25
N TYR A 65 -23.74 -19.79 -7.25
CA TYR A 65 -23.47 -18.36 -7.02
C TYR A 65 -22.02 -18.08 -6.58
N PHE A 66 -21.20 -19.11 -6.33
CA PHE A 66 -19.75 -18.93 -6.20
C PHE A 66 -19.11 -18.31 -7.46
N LEU A 67 -19.72 -18.52 -8.63
CA LEU A 67 -19.26 -17.99 -9.92
C LEU A 67 -19.21 -16.46 -9.94
N ILE A 68 -20.05 -15.78 -9.15
CA ILE A 68 -20.07 -14.31 -9.08
C ILE A 68 -18.74 -13.80 -8.53
N SER A 69 -18.33 -14.29 -7.36
CA SER A 69 -17.07 -13.90 -6.73
C SER A 69 -15.87 -14.40 -7.53
N LEU A 70 -15.97 -15.62 -8.10
CA LEU A 70 -14.92 -16.17 -8.96
C LEU A 70 -14.65 -15.26 -10.16
N PHE A 71 -15.69 -14.82 -10.85
CA PHE A 71 -15.56 -13.94 -12.02
C PHE A 71 -14.93 -12.59 -11.65
N ALA A 72 -15.38 -11.96 -10.57
CA ALA A 72 -14.80 -10.69 -10.11
C ALA A 72 -13.32 -10.82 -9.72
N LEU A 73 -12.94 -11.93 -9.06
CA LEU A 73 -11.55 -12.23 -8.70
C LEU A 73 -10.68 -12.49 -9.93
N LEU A 74 -11.21 -13.20 -10.95
CA LEU A 74 -10.49 -13.45 -12.20
C LEU A 74 -10.24 -12.17 -13.00
N LEU A 75 -11.24 -11.28 -13.08
CA LEU A 75 -11.05 -9.97 -13.73
C LEU A 75 -9.99 -9.13 -13.01
N SER A 76 -9.98 -9.17 -11.68
CA SER A 76 -9.05 -8.40 -10.85
C SER A 76 -7.68 -9.09 -10.67
N TYR A 77 -7.44 -10.23 -11.32
CA TYR A 77 -6.28 -11.09 -11.06
C TYR A 77 -4.94 -10.37 -11.27
N ASN A 78 -4.82 -9.55 -12.31
CA ASN A 78 -3.59 -8.81 -12.59
C ASN A 78 -3.24 -7.86 -11.44
N ARG A 79 -4.22 -7.07 -10.96
CA ARG A 79 -4.01 -6.16 -9.84
C ARG A 79 -3.75 -6.91 -8.53
N ILE A 80 -4.39 -8.06 -8.30
CA ILE A 80 -4.07 -8.93 -7.15
C ILE A 80 -2.60 -9.35 -7.22
N LYS A 81 -2.15 -9.85 -8.38
CA LYS A 81 -0.76 -10.28 -8.58
C LYS A 81 0.23 -9.15 -8.33
N ASP A 82 -0.05 -7.95 -8.83
CA ASP A 82 0.83 -6.78 -8.65
C ASP A 82 0.83 -6.26 -7.21
N SER A 83 -0.24 -6.52 -6.44
CA SER A 83 -0.34 -6.14 -5.03
C SER A 83 0.48 -7.02 -4.08
N TYR A 84 0.86 -8.24 -4.51
CA TYR A 84 1.58 -9.20 -3.67
C TYR A 84 2.89 -9.66 -4.33
N ALA A 85 4.01 -9.17 -3.82
CA ALA A 85 5.33 -9.67 -4.20
C ALA A 85 5.80 -10.75 -3.19
N PHE A 86 5.89 -12.00 -3.65
CA PHE A 86 6.65 -13.01 -2.93
C PHE A 86 8.13 -12.75 -3.18
N GLY A 87 8.88 -12.46 -2.11
CA GLY A 87 10.26 -11.99 -2.17
C GLY A 87 11.22 -12.99 -2.81
N ASN A 88 11.30 -13.01 -4.14
CA ASN A 88 12.41 -13.60 -4.85
C ASN A 88 13.59 -12.65 -4.69
N LYS A 89 14.47 -12.95 -3.72
CA LYS A 89 15.78 -12.31 -3.64
C LYS A 89 16.55 -12.69 -4.90
N LYS A 90 16.40 -11.89 -5.96
CA LYS A 90 17.36 -11.91 -7.05
C LYS A 90 18.69 -11.51 -6.44
N VAL A 91 19.60 -12.47 -6.33
CA VAL A 91 21.00 -12.19 -6.01
C VAL A 91 21.53 -11.38 -7.18
N VAL A 92 21.50 -10.06 -7.05
CA VAL A 92 22.14 -9.16 -8.00
C VAL A 92 23.64 -9.41 -7.84
N LYS A 93 24.32 -9.74 -8.95
CA LYS A 93 25.79 -9.86 -8.94
C LYS A 93 26.38 -8.58 -8.35
N ALA A 94 27.41 -8.71 -7.52
CA ALA A 94 28.10 -7.57 -6.94
C ALA A 94 28.49 -6.59 -8.06
N LEU A 95 28.01 -5.35 -7.96
CA LEU A 95 28.36 -4.30 -8.90
C LEU A 95 29.83 -3.94 -8.69
N ILE A 96 30.56 -3.75 -9.80
CA ILE A 96 31.91 -3.17 -9.76
C ILE A 96 31.70 -1.66 -9.54
N ASN A 97 32.22 -1.12 -8.44
CA ASN A 97 32.00 0.27 -7.96
C ASN A 97 30.52 0.60 -7.69
N PRO A 98 29.92 0.03 -6.62
CA PRO A 98 28.53 0.29 -6.29
C PRO A 98 28.34 1.74 -5.82
N VAL A 99 27.24 2.37 -6.27
CA VAL A 99 26.75 3.64 -5.71
C VAL A 99 25.70 3.31 -4.66
N LYS A 100 25.90 3.80 -3.43
CA LYS A 100 24.97 3.64 -2.32
C LYS A 100 23.91 4.73 -2.34
N VAL A 101 22.68 4.34 -2.67
CA VAL A 101 21.53 5.25 -2.68
C VAL A 101 20.64 4.99 -1.47
N MET A 102 20.32 6.03 -0.70
CA MET A 102 19.37 5.99 0.41
C MET A 102 18.16 6.87 0.09
N SER A 103 16.96 6.26 0.07
CA SER A 103 15.69 6.99 0.02
C SER A 103 14.98 6.83 1.36
N TYR A 104 14.62 7.94 2.00
CA TYR A 104 13.99 7.89 3.31
C TYR A 104 12.94 8.98 3.52
N ASN A 105 11.71 8.57 3.84
CA ASN A 105 10.69 9.47 4.35
C ASN A 105 10.98 9.78 5.81
N VAL A 106 11.33 11.03 6.11
CA VAL A 106 11.76 11.47 7.45
C VAL A 106 10.61 11.99 8.31
N ARG A 107 9.36 11.95 7.80
CA ARG A 107 8.14 12.35 8.51
C ARG A 107 8.31 13.67 9.27
N LEU A 108 8.77 14.71 8.58
CA LEU A 108 9.01 16.04 9.12
C LEU A 108 9.95 16.07 10.35
N PHE A 109 10.82 15.07 10.51
CA PHE A 109 11.69 14.85 11.68
C PHE A 109 10.94 14.85 13.02
N ASP A 110 9.71 14.33 13.02
CA ASP A 110 8.80 14.35 14.16
C ASP A 110 8.57 15.76 14.75
N LEU A 111 8.36 16.75 13.88
CA LEU A 111 8.11 18.15 14.26
C LEU A 111 7.09 18.32 15.41
N TYR A 112 6.06 17.47 15.44
CA TYR A 112 4.99 17.53 16.42
C TYR A 112 5.24 16.68 17.67
N ASN A 113 6.43 16.09 17.81
CA ASN A 113 6.83 15.21 18.91
C ASN A 113 5.80 14.12 19.22
N TRP A 114 5.21 13.54 18.17
CA TRP A 114 4.18 12.50 18.33
C TRP A 114 4.74 11.22 18.94
N THR A 115 6.05 11.00 18.80
CA THR A 115 6.73 9.84 19.37
C THR A 115 7.23 10.07 20.79
N GLY A 116 7.21 11.31 21.30
CA GLY A 116 7.73 11.67 22.62
C GLY A 116 9.25 11.52 22.76
N ASN A 117 9.97 11.28 21.66
CA ASN A 117 11.40 10.98 21.61
C ASN A 117 12.12 11.91 20.62
N ASN A 118 13.44 12.06 20.77
CA ASN A 118 14.30 12.80 19.82
C ASN A 118 14.47 12.04 18.49
N CYS A 119 13.37 11.80 17.78
CA CYS A 119 13.31 11.02 16.56
C CYS A 119 14.16 11.64 15.45
N GLY A 120 14.17 12.98 15.34
CA GLY A 120 14.97 13.70 14.35
C GLY A 120 16.48 13.45 14.45
N ASP A 121 17.04 13.36 15.67
CA ASP A 121 18.47 13.10 15.85
C ASP A 121 18.81 11.63 15.50
N SER A 122 17.88 10.72 15.77
CA SER A 122 18.02 9.31 15.39
C SER A 122 18.02 9.12 13.87
N ILE A 123 17.19 9.88 13.14
CA ILE A 123 17.17 9.92 11.68
C ILE A 123 18.52 10.41 11.13
N VAL A 124 19.05 11.52 11.66
CA VAL A 124 20.36 12.04 11.26
C VAL A 124 21.47 11.03 11.54
N ASN A 125 21.46 10.40 12.70
CA ASN A 125 22.45 9.38 13.07
C ASN A 125 22.38 8.16 12.15
N LEU A 126 21.19 7.75 11.72
CA LEU A 126 21.02 6.68 10.73
C LEU A 126 21.62 7.08 9.38
N ILE A 127 21.30 8.27 8.87
CA ILE A 127 21.85 8.78 7.61
C ILE A 127 23.38 8.81 7.66
N LYS A 128 23.95 9.31 8.75
CA LYS A 128 25.41 9.34 8.96
C LYS A 128 26.02 7.94 9.02
N LYS A 129 25.37 7.01 9.73
CA LYS A 129 25.83 5.62 9.84
C LYS A 129 25.82 4.93 8.48
N GLU A 130 24.79 5.19 7.67
CA GLU A 130 24.69 4.61 6.34
C GLU A 130 25.66 5.27 5.35
N ASN A 131 25.99 6.55 5.51
CA ASN A 131 26.90 7.31 4.64
C ASN A 131 26.64 7.07 3.13
N PRO A 132 25.43 7.37 2.62
CA PRO A 132 25.08 7.12 1.22
C PRO A 132 25.75 8.13 0.28
N ASP A 133 26.08 7.69 -0.95
CA ASP A 133 26.57 8.56 -2.02
C ASP A 133 25.45 9.48 -2.55
N ILE A 134 24.20 8.98 -2.57
CA ILE A 134 23.02 9.74 -2.98
C ILE A 134 21.95 9.60 -1.89
N LEU A 135 21.50 10.73 -1.35
CA LEU A 135 20.45 10.81 -0.34
C LEU A 135 19.19 11.48 -0.91
N CYS A 136 18.05 10.79 -0.85
CA CYS A 136 16.74 11.30 -1.21
C CYS A 136 15.82 11.31 0.01
N LEU A 137 15.37 12.50 0.44
CA LEU A 137 14.50 12.64 1.61
C LEU A 137 13.09 13.09 1.19
N GLN A 138 12.06 12.40 1.69
CA GLN A 138 10.64 12.80 1.54
C GLN A 138 10.07 13.31 2.85
N GLU A 139 9.02 14.13 2.78
CA GLU A 139 8.45 14.84 3.93
C GLU A 139 9.53 15.58 4.74
N PHE A 140 10.48 16.18 4.03
CA PHE A 140 11.56 16.94 4.65
C PHE A 140 11.02 18.29 5.13
N TYR A 141 11.21 18.58 6.41
CA TYR A 141 10.91 19.88 6.99
C TYR A 141 12.13 20.43 7.71
N SER A 142 12.43 21.70 7.48
CA SER A 142 13.49 22.43 8.16
C SER A 142 12.95 23.81 8.53
N SER A 143 13.30 24.28 9.74
CA SER A 143 12.93 25.60 10.23
C SER A 143 14.15 26.28 10.84
N ASP A 144 14.09 27.60 11.04
CA ASP A 144 15.18 28.37 11.65
C ASP A 144 15.50 27.90 13.07
N LYS A 145 14.54 27.29 13.77
CA LYS A 145 14.75 26.73 15.13
C LYS A 145 15.58 25.45 15.13
N LYS A 146 15.50 24.64 14.08
CA LYS A 146 16.26 23.38 13.95
C LYS A 146 16.50 23.07 12.47
N ASN A 147 17.71 23.41 12.01
CA ASN A 147 18.10 23.31 10.61
C ASN A 147 18.70 21.93 10.31
N TYR A 148 17.83 20.94 10.06
CA TYR A 148 18.26 19.58 9.72
C TYR A 148 19.04 19.51 8.41
N ARG A 149 18.84 20.48 7.50
CA ARG A 149 19.59 20.54 6.23
C ARG A 149 21.08 20.74 6.50
N GLU A 150 21.42 21.76 7.30
CA GLU A 150 22.82 22.02 7.65
C GLU A 150 23.45 20.88 8.43
N VAL A 151 22.71 20.31 9.40
CA VAL A 151 23.21 19.19 10.21
C VAL A 151 23.55 17.98 9.33
N ILE A 152 22.68 17.63 8.38
CA ILE A 152 22.91 16.50 7.47
C ILE A 152 24.08 16.77 6.53
N ILE A 153 24.16 17.95 5.90
CA ILE A 153 25.26 18.32 5.01
C ILE A 153 26.60 18.21 5.75
N LYS A 154 26.71 18.84 6.92
CA LYS A 154 27.93 18.77 7.75
C LYS A 154 28.28 17.34 8.21
N SER A 155 27.29 16.47 8.32
CA SER A 155 27.49 15.09 8.79
C SER A 155 28.00 14.17 7.68
N LEU A 156 27.81 14.53 6.41
CA LEU A 156 28.16 13.71 5.25
C LEU A 156 29.39 14.23 4.48
N GLY A 157 29.85 15.46 4.75
CA GLY A 157 31.02 16.07 4.12
C GLY A 157 30.66 17.28 3.28
#